data_AF-A0A3S0C506-F1
#
_entry.id   AF-A0A3S0C506-F1
#
_cell.length_a   1.000
_cell.length_b   1.000
_cell.length_c   1.000
_cell.angle_alpha   90.00
_cell.angle_beta   90.00
_cell.angle_gamma   90.00
#
_symmetry.space_group_name_H-M   'P 1'
#
loop_
_entity.id
_entity.type
_entity.pdbx_description
1 polymer ?
#
loop_
_entity_poly.entity_id
_entity_poly.type
_entity_poly.pdbx_seq_one_letter_code
_entity_poly.pdbx_strand_id
1 'polypeptide(L)'
;MSPRLQAEWQRLYVSPSSPAFQTWADDASLTGPEGRTRAMVLSVGRPADWASLSAVWQAVQSELGWPAPAIAVSGVDSYQLWFSLVVPMPVQDLEACLAALCQRHLGHLVNLGEGRFERRFDLNAGALPSREVRPGQWSAFLAPDLAPMFADTPWLDISPNPQGQAELLSQIQSIQPEQWQSALAQLRSSPSTKDASPINEVSAPATAPGEQDPRRFLLRVMNDESVDLALRIEAAKALLPFSAPR
;
A
#
# COMPACT_ATOMS: atom_id res chain seq x y z
N MET A 1 -3.75 -28.83 10.93
CA MET A 1 -3.56 -27.39 11.19
C MET A 1 -2.98 -27.21 12.59
N SER A 2 -1.92 -26.42 12.78
CA SER A 2 -1.36 -26.19 14.12
C SER A 2 -2.30 -25.30 14.93
N PRO A 3 -2.59 -25.64 16.22
CA PRO A 3 -3.46 -24.81 17.06
C PRO A 3 -2.90 -23.40 17.27
N ARG A 4 -1.56 -23.25 17.28
CA ARG A 4 -0.91 -21.95 17.43
C ARG A 4 -1.10 -21.07 16.19
N LEU A 5 -0.95 -21.63 14.99
CA LEU A 5 -1.15 -20.89 13.74
C LEU A 5 -2.61 -20.40 13.61
N GLN A 6 -3.56 -21.27 13.93
CA GLN A 6 -4.97 -20.91 13.97
C GLN A 6 -5.26 -19.78 14.96
N ALA A 7 -4.67 -19.84 16.17
CA ALA A 7 -4.83 -18.79 17.17
C ALA A 7 -4.32 -17.43 16.67
N GLU A 8 -3.19 -17.39 15.95
CA GLU A 8 -2.67 -16.15 15.36
C GLU A 8 -3.59 -15.61 14.25
N TRP A 9 -4.16 -16.47 13.41
CA TRP A 9 -5.18 -16.04 12.44
C TRP A 9 -6.42 -15.47 13.10
N GLN A 10 -6.92 -16.12 14.16
CA GLN A 10 -8.06 -15.63 14.94
C GLN A 10 -7.76 -14.29 15.59
N ARG A 11 -6.57 -14.13 16.19
CA ARG A 11 -6.12 -12.88 16.80
C ARG A 11 -6.08 -11.73 15.81
N LEU A 12 -5.56 -11.96 14.61
CA LEU A 12 -5.31 -10.91 13.62
C LEU A 12 -6.50 -10.61 12.71
N TYR A 13 -7.14 -11.63 12.15
CA TYR A 13 -7.99 -11.46 10.98
C TYR A 13 -9.46 -11.77 11.23
N VAL A 14 -9.78 -12.54 12.27
CA VAL A 14 -11.16 -12.95 12.54
C VAL A 14 -11.85 -11.95 13.45
N SER A 15 -13.04 -11.49 13.03
CA SER A 15 -13.90 -10.68 13.88
C SER A 15 -14.42 -11.49 15.08
N PRO A 16 -14.41 -10.97 16.32
CA PRO A 16 -15.01 -11.66 17.47
C PRO A 16 -16.49 -12.02 17.30
N SER A 17 -17.19 -11.29 16.43
CA SER A 17 -18.60 -11.53 16.08
C SER A 17 -18.79 -12.43 14.86
N SER A 18 -17.71 -12.90 14.23
CA SER A 18 -17.80 -13.80 13.07
C SER A 18 -18.08 -15.25 13.49
N PRO A 19 -18.82 -16.03 12.68
CA PRO A 19 -18.99 -17.46 12.89
C PRO A 19 -17.66 -18.24 12.99
N ALA A 20 -16.64 -17.80 12.24
CA ALA A 20 -15.30 -18.40 12.23
C ALA A 20 -14.57 -18.28 13.58
N PHE A 21 -15.02 -17.38 14.46
CA PHE A 21 -14.46 -17.22 15.80
C PHE A 21 -14.85 -18.40 16.71
N GLN A 22 -16.04 -18.98 16.53
CA GLN A 22 -16.54 -20.09 17.35
C GLN A 22 -16.21 -21.45 16.75
N THR A 23 -16.46 -21.61 15.45
CA THR A 23 -16.25 -22.86 14.74
C THR A 23 -15.42 -22.59 13.51
N TRP A 24 -14.20 -23.11 13.49
CA TRP A 24 -13.31 -22.96 12.35
C TRP A 24 -13.72 -23.91 11.22
N ALA A 25 -14.17 -23.35 10.11
CA ALA A 25 -14.43 -24.04 8.86
C ALA A 25 -13.88 -23.20 7.71
N ASP A 26 -13.41 -23.84 6.64
CA ASP A 26 -12.70 -23.16 5.55
C ASP A 26 -13.57 -22.17 4.78
N ASP A 27 -14.87 -22.45 4.69
CA ASP A 27 -15.87 -21.55 4.10
C ASP A 27 -16.40 -20.51 5.09
N ALA A 28 -16.01 -20.56 6.37
CA ALA A 28 -16.47 -19.61 7.36
C ALA A 28 -15.94 -18.21 7.06
N SER A 29 -16.86 -17.26 6.90
CA SER A 29 -16.52 -15.85 6.66
C SER A 29 -15.83 -15.26 7.88
N LEU A 30 -14.73 -14.53 7.65
CA LEU A 30 -14.00 -13.77 8.66
C LEU A 30 -14.70 -12.45 9.00
N THR A 31 -15.62 -12.03 8.15
CA THR A 31 -16.47 -10.85 8.31
C THR A 31 -17.54 -11.13 9.36
N GLY A 32 -17.76 -10.18 10.27
CA GLY A 32 -18.85 -10.22 11.23
C GLY A 32 -20.21 -9.85 10.61
N PRO A 33 -21.30 -9.95 11.37
CA PRO A 33 -22.61 -9.42 10.96
C PRO A 33 -22.49 -7.94 10.59
N GLU A 34 -23.39 -7.46 9.72
CA GLU A 34 -23.42 -6.08 9.20
C GLU A 34 -22.24 -5.70 8.28
N GLY A 35 -21.48 -6.68 7.76
CA GLY A 35 -20.41 -6.40 6.81
C GLY A 35 -19.22 -5.66 7.45
N ARG A 36 -18.92 -5.97 8.71
CA ARG A 36 -17.76 -5.42 9.44
C ARG A 36 -16.64 -6.44 9.52
N THR A 37 -15.44 -6.05 9.11
CA THR A 37 -14.27 -6.95 9.09
C THR A 37 -13.07 -6.34 9.80
N ARG A 38 -12.17 -7.22 10.26
CA ARG A 38 -10.87 -6.85 10.83
C ARG A 38 -9.73 -7.00 9.83
N ALA A 39 -9.97 -7.64 8.70
CA ALA A 39 -8.96 -7.97 7.72
C ALA A 39 -9.21 -7.24 6.41
N MET A 40 -8.14 -6.70 5.84
CA MET A 40 -8.12 -6.25 4.45
C MET A 40 -6.89 -6.81 3.77
N VAL A 41 -7.03 -7.16 2.49
CA VAL A 41 -5.95 -7.71 1.69
C VAL A 41 -5.78 -6.90 0.44
N LEU A 42 -4.57 -6.39 0.22
CA LEU A 42 -4.16 -5.80 -1.05
C LEU A 42 -3.27 -6.81 -1.77
N SER A 43 -3.67 -7.25 -2.96
CA SER A 43 -2.91 -8.19 -3.77
C SER A 43 -2.37 -7.49 -5.02
N VAL A 44 -1.12 -7.72 -5.40
CA VAL A 44 -0.54 -7.24 -6.67
C VAL A 44 -0.03 -8.44 -7.45
N GLY A 45 -0.47 -8.58 -8.70
CA GLY A 45 -0.20 -9.74 -9.54
C GLY A 45 -0.18 -9.41 -11.03
N ARG A 46 0.21 -10.42 -11.82
CA ARG A 46 0.21 -10.40 -13.30
C ARG A 46 1.03 -9.26 -13.95
N PRO A 47 2.36 -9.25 -13.84
CA PRO A 47 3.21 -10.12 -12.99
C PRO A 47 3.22 -9.66 -11.53
N ALA A 48 3.56 -10.57 -10.62
CA ALA A 48 3.72 -10.24 -9.22
C ALA A 48 4.85 -9.21 -9.06
N ASP A 49 4.51 -8.01 -8.61
CA ASP A 49 5.45 -6.89 -8.50
C ASP A 49 5.68 -6.54 -7.04
N TRP A 50 6.74 -7.12 -6.48
CA TRP A 50 7.16 -6.82 -5.12
C TRP A 50 7.62 -5.36 -4.99
N ALA A 51 8.23 -4.75 -6.01
CA ALA A 51 8.69 -3.37 -5.92
C ALA A 51 7.52 -2.42 -5.65
N SER A 52 6.43 -2.55 -6.43
CA SER A 52 5.21 -1.78 -6.21
C SER A 52 4.55 -2.07 -4.85
N LEU A 53 4.47 -3.34 -4.45
CA LEU A 53 3.83 -3.70 -3.18
C LEU A 53 4.67 -3.28 -1.97
N SER A 54 5.99 -3.34 -2.06
CA SER A 54 6.92 -2.89 -1.02
C SER A 54 6.84 -1.38 -0.80
N ALA A 55 6.60 -0.58 -1.85
CA ALA A 55 6.38 0.85 -1.72
C ALA A 55 5.13 1.15 -0.88
N VAL A 56 4.04 0.40 -1.08
CA VAL A 56 2.85 0.48 -0.22
C VAL A 56 3.17 0.02 1.20
N TRP A 57 3.87 -1.11 1.35
CA TRP A 57 4.25 -1.66 2.66
C TRP A 57 5.07 -0.66 3.49
N GLN A 58 5.99 0.09 2.87
CA GLN A 58 6.76 1.14 3.53
C GLN A 58 5.90 2.38 3.81
N ALA A 59 5.13 2.84 2.83
CA ALA A 59 4.33 4.07 2.95
C ALA A 59 3.29 4.00 4.07
N VAL A 60 2.63 2.86 4.27
CA VAL A 60 1.65 2.72 5.37
C VAL A 60 2.31 2.86 6.74
N GLN A 61 3.58 2.52 6.88
CA GLN A 61 4.34 2.67 8.12
C GLN A 61 4.87 4.09 8.27
N SER A 62 5.52 4.62 7.24
CA SER A 62 6.20 5.93 7.33
C SER A 62 5.25 7.12 7.25
N GLU A 63 4.16 7.01 6.46
CA GLU A 63 3.23 8.11 6.24
C GLU A 63 2.00 7.99 7.15
N LEU A 64 1.37 6.81 7.18
CA LEU A 64 0.14 6.60 7.94
C LEU A 64 0.37 6.17 9.40
N GLY A 65 1.61 5.84 9.76
CA GLY A 65 1.96 5.38 11.11
C GLY A 65 1.31 4.04 11.48
N TRP A 66 0.91 3.24 10.49
CA TRP A 66 0.33 1.91 10.72
C TRP A 66 1.40 0.87 11.02
N PRO A 67 1.08 -0.21 11.75
CA PRO A 67 1.96 -1.36 11.85
C PRO A 67 2.24 -1.99 10.48
N ALA A 68 3.39 -2.64 10.37
CA ALA A 68 3.76 -3.41 9.18
C ALA A 68 2.68 -4.47 8.88
N PRO A 69 2.02 -4.44 7.71
CA PRO A 69 1.13 -5.50 7.31
C PRO A 69 1.93 -6.78 7.02
N ALA A 70 1.29 -7.93 7.22
CA ALA A 70 1.93 -9.20 6.91
C ALA A 70 2.05 -9.36 5.39
N ILE A 71 3.17 -9.90 4.93
CA ILE A 71 3.42 -10.16 3.52
C ILE A 71 3.09 -11.62 3.26
N ALA A 72 2.40 -11.91 2.17
CA ALA A 72 2.14 -13.27 1.74
C ALA A 72 2.26 -13.43 0.24
N VAL A 73 2.53 -14.66 -0.19
CA VAL A 73 2.37 -15.11 -1.57
C VAL A 73 1.06 -15.86 -1.69
N SER A 74 0.33 -15.62 -2.78
CA SER A 74 -1.00 -16.22 -3.00
C SER A 74 -0.95 -17.70 -3.36
N GLY A 75 0.23 -18.23 -3.72
CA GLY A 75 0.33 -19.58 -4.26
C GLY A 75 -0.03 -19.67 -5.75
N VAL A 76 -0.28 -18.54 -6.41
CA VAL A 76 -0.77 -18.48 -7.80
C VAL A 76 0.06 -17.52 -8.65
N ASP A 77 -0.14 -16.21 -8.50
CA ASP A 77 0.39 -15.19 -9.41
C ASP A 77 0.58 -13.81 -8.77
N SER A 78 0.52 -13.73 -7.44
CA SER A 78 0.43 -12.45 -6.73
C SER A 78 1.09 -12.45 -5.36
N TYR A 79 1.61 -11.30 -4.98
CA TYR A 79 1.90 -10.96 -3.60
C TYR A 79 0.68 -10.33 -2.94
N GLN A 80 0.64 -10.42 -1.62
CA GLN A 80 -0.45 -9.91 -0.80
C GLN A 80 0.10 -9.18 0.42
N LEU A 81 -0.49 -8.03 0.75
CA LEU A 81 -0.37 -7.39 2.05
C LEU A 81 -1.65 -7.63 2.84
N TRP A 82 -1.49 -8.17 4.02
CA TRP A 82 -2.56 -8.49 4.96
C TRP A 82 -2.51 -7.52 6.12
N PHE A 83 -3.52 -6.66 6.19
CA PHE A 83 -3.67 -5.72 7.28
C PHE A 83 -4.67 -6.27 8.30
N SER A 84 -4.41 -5.98 9.57
CA SER A 84 -5.24 -6.37 10.70
C SER A 84 -5.70 -5.12 11.43
N LEU A 85 -6.97 -5.05 11.81
CA LEU A 85 -7.56 -3.98 12.61
C LEU A 85 -7.90 -4.50 14.01
N VAL A 86 -7.74 -3.67 15.03
CA VAL A 86 -8.20 -4.04 16.39
C VAL A 86 -9.71 -4.11 16.45
N VAL A 87 -10.39 -3.08 15.94
CA VAL A 87 -11.85 -2.97 15.92
C VAL A 87 -12.38 -3.31 14.52
N PRO A 88 -13.39 -4.20 14.38
CA PRO A 88 -14.03 -4.45 13.10
C PRO A 88 -14.69 -3.18 12.54
N MET A 89 -14.41 -2.87 11.27
CA MET A 89 -14.89 -1.66 10.60
C MET A 89 -15.80 -2.02 9.41
N PRO A 90 -16.75 -1.14 9.02
CA PRO A 90 -17.56 -1.34 7.82
C PRO A 90 -16.70 -1.50 6.57
N VAL A 91 -16.99 -2.51 5.74
CA VAL A 91 -16.23 -2.77 4.50
C VAL A 91 -16.16 -1.53 3.60
N GLN A 92 -17.21 -0.71 3.54
CA GLN A 92 -17.24 0.52 2.75
C GLN A 92 -16.16 1.53 3.16
N ASP A 93 -15.94 1.72 4.46
CA ASP A 93 -14.91 2.64 4.97
C ASP A 93 -13.50 2.11 4.66
N LEU A 94 -13.34 0.79 4.79
CA LEU A 94 -12.09 0.10 4.47
C LEU A 94 -11.76 0.20 2.98
N GLU A 95 -12.77 0.02 2.13
CA GLU A 95 -12.63 0.11 0.69
C GLU A 95 -12.23 1.52 0.25
N ALA A 96 -12.88 2.55 0.79
CA ALA A 96 -12.56 3.94 0.48
C ALA A 96 -11.13 4.30 0.92
N CYS A 97 -10.71 3.87 2.11
CA CYS A 97 -9.35 4.09 2.61
C CYS A 97 -8.30 3.39 1.73
N LEU A 98 -8.50 2.11 1.44
CA LEU A 98 -7.56 1.33 0.63
C LEU A 98 -7.56 1.79 -0.83
N ALA A 99 -8.69 2.30 -1.35
CA ALA A 99 -8.77 2.95 -2.66
C ALA A 99 -7.85 4.17 -2.72
N ALA A 100 -7.93 5.06 -1.73
CA ALA A 100 -7.11 6.26 -1.66
C ALA A 100 -5.62 5.92 -1.55
N LEU A 101 -5.26 4.93 -0.74
CA LEU A 101 -3.89 4.42 -0.64
C LEU A 101 -3.39 3.88 -2.00
N CYS A 102 -4.20 3.06 -2.68
CA CYS A 102 -3.84 2.50 -3.99
C CYS A 102 -3.72 3.59 -5.05
N GLN A 103 -4.60 4.60 -5.07
CA GLN A 103 -4.46 5.73 -6.00
C GLN A 103 -3.14 6.47 -5.80
N ARG A 104 -2.73 6.69 -4.55
CA ARG A 104 -1.52 7.44 -4.22
C ARG A 104 -0.23 6.69 -4.55
N HIS A 105 -0.16 5.39 -4.26
CA HIS A 105 1.09 4.62 -4.35
C HIS A 105 1.14 3.61 -5.50
N LEU A 106 -0.02 3.21 -6.02
CA LEU A 106 -0.17 2.26 -7.14
C LEU A 106 -0.84 2.91 -8.36
N GLY A 107 -0.96 4.24 -8.40
CA GLY A 107 -1.54 4.96 -9.53
C GLY A 107 -0.84 4.68 -10.86
N HIS A 108 0.46 4.36 -10.83
CA HIS A 108 1.21 3.93 -12.02
C HIS A 108 0.75 2.57 -12.54
N LEU A 109 0.31 1.64 -11.68
CA LEU A 109 -0.18 0.33 -12.08
C LEU A 109 -1.54 0.39 -12.77
N VAL A 110 -2.39 1.36 -12.41
CA VAL A 110 -3.70 1.56 -13.03
C VAL A 110 -3.58 1.79 -14.54
N ASN A 111 -2.51 2.46 -14.98
CA ASN A 111 -2.25 2.74 -16.39
C ASN A 111 -1.67 1.53 -17.15
N LEU A 112 -1.30 0.45 -16.47
CA LEU A 112 -0.64 -0.72 -17.06
C LEU A 112 -1.60 -1.89 -17.36
N GLY A 113 -2.91 -1.72 -17.14
CA GLY A 113 -3.96 -2.68 -17.49
C GLY A 113 -4.88 -3.07 -16.33
N GLU A 114 -6.05 -3.59 -16.67
CA GLU A 114 -7.03 -4.07 -15.68
C GLU A 114 -6.49 -5.28 -14.90
N GLY A 115 -6.77 -5.32 -13.59
CA GLY A 115 -6.48 -6.48 -12.76
C GLY A 115 -5.01 -6.63 -12.28
N ARG A 116 -4.20 -5.57 -12.35
CA ARG A 116 -2.82 -5.56 -11.79
C ARG A 116 -2.77 -5.65 -10.27
N PHE A 117 -3.84 -5.21 -9.61
CA PHE A 117 -3.99 -5.36 -8.17
C PHE A 117 -5.46 -5.55 -7.81
N GLU A 118 -5.69 -6.17 -6.66
CA GLU A 118 -7.01 -6.50 -6.13
C GLU A 118 -7.08 -6.10 -4.65
N ARG A 119 -8.23 -5.60 -4.22
CA ARG A 119 -8.53 -5.28 -2.83
C ARG A 119 -9.64 -6.20 -2.35
N ARG A 120 -9.39 -6.99 -1.32
CA ARG A 120 -10.35 -7.96 -0.76
C ARG A 120 -10.65 -7.64 0.70
N PHE A 121 -11.92 -7.73 1.06
CA PHE A 121 -12.42 -7.44 2.41
C PHE A 121 -13.34 -8.54 2.93
N ASP A 122 -14.09 -9.19 2.04
CA ASP A 122 -14.83 -10.40 2.36
C ASP A 122 -13.93 -11.62 2.16
N LEU A 123 -13.40 -12.10 3.28
CA LEU A 123 -12.43 -13.19 3.32
C LEU A 123 -13.06 -14.35 4.08
N ASN A 124 -12.74 -15.56 3.66
CA ASN A 124 -13.10 -16.78 4.37
C ASN A 124 -11.83 -17.39 4.99
N ALA A 125 -11.98 -18.27 5.97
CA ALA A 125 -10.84 -18.93 6.60
C ALA A 125 -9.98 -19.75 5.61
N GLY A 126 -10.57 -20.19 4.50
CA GLY A 126 -9.91 -20.87 3.38
C GLY A 126 -9.02 -19.95 2.54
N ALA A 127 -9.24 -18.64 2.59
CA ALA A 127 -8.43 -17.65 1.88
C ALA A 127 -7.14 -17.27 2.64
N LEU A 128 -6.97 -17.73 3.88
CA LEU A 128 -5.77 -17.49 4.68
C LEU A 128 -4.56 -18.25 4.11
N PRO A 129 -3.37 -17.62 3.99
CA PRO A 129 -2.15 -18.26 3.52
C PRO A 129 -1.70 -19.42 4.42
N SER A 130 -0.72 -20.21 3.99
CA SER A 130 -0.31 -21.51 4.56
C SER A 130 -1.15 -22.70 4.09
N ARG A 131 -1.62 -22.63 2.84
CA ARG A 131 -2.45 -23.66 2.20
C ARG A 131 -1.95 -23.97 0.80
N GLU A 132 -2.12 -25.22 0.39
CA GLU A 132 -1.93 -25.63 -0.99
C GLU A 132 -3.07 -25.08 -1.84
N VAL A 133 -2.73 -24.30 -2.86
CA VAL A 133 -3.72 -23.67 -3.75
C VAL A 133 -3.79 -24.40 -5.08
N ARG A 134 -2.66 -24.96 -5.52
CA ARG A 134 -2.53 -25.87 -6.67
C ARG A 134 -1.54 -26.97 -6.31
N PRO A 135 -1.53 -28.12 -7.02
CA PRO A 135 -0.58 -29.19 -6.75
C PRO A 135 0.86 -28.67 -6.74
N GLY A 136 1.51 -28.74 -5.58
CA GLY A 136 2.88 -28.26 -5.38
C GLY A 136 3.05 -26.73 -5.31
N GLN A 137 1.98 -25.95 -5.25
CA GLN A 137 2.04 -24.48 -5.06
C GLN A 137 1.29 -24.08 -3.79
N TRP A 138 2.07 -23.63 -2.82
CA TRP A 138 1.57 -23.24 -1.50
C TRP A 138 1.58 -21.73 -1.34
N SER A 139 0.48 -21.21 -0.83
CA SER A 139 0.41 -19.87 -0.25
C SER A 139 1.13 -19.87 1.10
N ALA A 140 1.77 -18.76 1.45
CA ALA A 140 2.49 -18.63 2.71
C ALA A 140 2.70 -17.17 3.09
N PHE A 141 2.78 -16.89 4.40
CA PHE A 141 3.32 -15.64 4.88
C PHE A 141 4.85 -15.64 4.77
N LEU A 142 5.41 -14.49 4.45
CA LEU A 142 6.83 -14.27 4.22
C LEU A 142 7.36 -13.18 5.15
N ALA A 143 8.61 -13.34 5.57
CA ALA A 143 9.36 -12.25 6.16
C ALA A 143 9.73 -11.21 5.08
N PRO A 144 9.86 -9.91 5.42
CA PRO A 144 10.10 -8.86 4.43
C PRO A 144 11.39 -9.02 3.62
N ASP A 145 12.42 -9.60 4.22
CA ASP A 145 13.72 -9.89 3.61
C ASP A 145 13.64 -11.03 2.58
N LEU A 146 12.71 -11.96 2.77
CA LEU A 146 12.50 -13.08 1.85
C LEU A 146 11.54 -12.74 0.70
N ALA A 147 10.71 -11.72 0.85
CA ALA A 147 9.70 -11.35 -0.13
C ALA A 147 10.25 -11.17 -1.56
N PRO A 148 11.37 -10.46 -1.82
CA PRO A 148 11.89 -10.28 -3.18
C PRO A 148 12.17 -11.57 -3.96
N MET A 149 12.41 -12.69 -3.28
CA MET A 149 12.80 -13.96 -3.91
C MET A 149 11.65 -14.64 -4.66
N PHE A 150 10.41 -14.22 -4.45
CA PHE A 150 9.22 -14.89 -4.99
C PHE A 150 8.58 -14.13 -6.17
N ALA A 151 9.32 -13.22 -6.81
CA ALA A 151 8.74 -12.29 -7.78
C ALA A 151 8.29 -13.01 -9.06
N ASP A 152 9.09 -13.97 -9.50
CA ASP A 152 8.78 -14.80 -10.67
C ASP A 152 7.88 -15.99 -10.30
N THR A 153 8.03 -16.52 -9.08
CA THR A 153 7.28 -17.67 -8.56
C THR A 153 6.64 -17.35 -7.21
N PRO A 154 5.46 -16.69 -7.19
CA PRO A 154 4.77 -16.28 -5.97
C PRO A 154 4.05 -17.46 -5.28
N TRP A 155 4.81 -18.49 -4.92
CA TRP A 155 4.39 -19.67 -4.16
C TRP A 155 5.59 -20.34 -3.47
N LEU A 156 5.33 -21.20 -2.50
CA LEU A 156 6.30 -22.19 -2.04
C LEU A 156 6.07 -23.53 -2.72
N ASP A 157 7.15 -24.21 -3.10
CA ASP A 157 7.07 -25.57 -3.67
C ASP A 157 6.81 -26.64 -2.61
N ILE A 158 6.98 -26.30 -1.33
CA ILE A 158 6.76 -27.18 -0.17
C ILE A 158 5.77 -26.56 0.81
N SER A 159 5.13 -27.42 1.59
CA SER A 159 4.24 -26.98 2.65
C SER A 159 4.98 -26.09 3.67
N PRO A 160 4.49 -24.87 3.94
CA PRO A 160 5.13 -24.00 4.91
C PRO A 160 5.03 -24.60 6.31
N ASN A 161 6.12 -24.48 7.09
CA ASN A 161 6.13 -24.95 8.47
C ASN A 161 5.10 -24.17 9.31
N PRO A 162 4.07 -24.83 9.88
CA PRO A 162 3.02 -24.15 10.62
C PRO A 162 3.54 -23.36 11.84
N GLN A 163 4.62 -23.83 12.47
CA GLN A 163 5.19 -23.17 13.64
C GLN A 163 5.95 -21.89 13.24
N GLY A 164 6.69 -21.92 12.13
CA GLY A 164 7.35 -20.74 11.59
C GLY A 164 6.35 -19.68 11.09
N GLN A 165 5.27 -20.12 10.44
CA GLN A 165 4.17 -19.23 10.04
C GLN A 165 3.52 -18.56 11.26
N ALA A 166 3.29 -19.30 12.34
CA ALA A 166 2.73 -18.73 13.58
C ALA A 166 3.69 -17.73 14.25
N GLU A 167 5.00 -18.02 14.23
CA GLU A 167 6.02 -17.12 14.76
C GLU A 167 6.08 -15.81 13.99
N LEU A 168 6.07 -15.87 12.65
CA LEU A 168 5.99 -14.69 11.80
C LEU A 168 4.75 -13.84 12.11
N LEU A 169 3.58 -14.47 12.23
CA LEU A 169 2.34 -13.76 12.55
C LEU A 169 2.31 -13.19 13.97
N SER A 170 2.99 -13.81 14.94
CA SER A 170 3.04 -13.32 16.31
C SER A 170 3.70 -11.95 16.44
N GLN A 171 4.54 -11.56 15.48
CA GLN A 171 5.19 -10.25 15.41
C GLN A 171 4.29 -9.18 14.77
N ILE A 172 3.24 -9.60 14.07
CA ILE A 172 2.30 -8.70 13.38
C ILE A 172 1.34 -8.07 14.39
N GLN A 173 1.19 -6.75 14.27
CA GLN A 173 0.32 -5.93 15.10
C GLN A 173 -0.92 -5.48 14.32
N SER A 174 -2.01 -5.26 15.05
CA SER A 174 -3.24 -4.72 14.49
C SER A 174 -3.22 -3.19 14.55
N ILE A 175 -3.76 -2.56 13.51
CA ILE A 175 -3.97 -1.11 13.41
C ILE A 175 -4.94 -0.68 14.52
N GLN A 176 -4.52 0.30 15.31
CA GLN A 176 -5.31 0.89 16.38
C GLN A 176 -6.34 1.88 15.82
N PRO A 177 -7.48 2.09 16.50
CA PRO A 177 -8.50 3.05 16.07
C PRO A 177 -7.97 4.47 15.84
N GLU A 178 -7.02 4.92 16.66
CA GLU A 178 -6.42 6.25 16.58
C GLU A 178 -5.54 6.39 15.33
N GLN A 179 -4.77 5.35 15.01
CA GLN A 179 -3.96 5.28 13.79
C GLN A 179 -4.85 5.28 12.54
N TRP A 180 -5.98 4.58 12.61
CA TRP A 180 -6.97 4.56 11.53
C TRP A 180 -7.59 5.93 11.29
N GLN A 181 -8.06 6.60 12.34
CA GLN A 181 -8.65 7.94 12.23
C GLN A 181 -7.66 8.97 11.69
N SER A 182 -6.41 8.91 12.17
CA SER A 182 -5.33 9.79 11.71
C SER A 182 -5.04 9.57 10.22
N ALA A 183 -4.95 8.31 9.79
CA ALA A 183 -4.73 7.98 8.39
C ALA A 183 -5.88 8.45 7.48
N LEU A 184 -7.14 8.29 7.90
CA LEU A 184 -8.29 8.80 7.14
C LEU A 184 -8.23 10.32 6.98
N ALA A 185 -7.84 11.06 8.02
CA ALA A 185 -7.67 12.51 7.93
C ALA A 185 -6.57 12.87 6.91
N GLN A 186 -5.40 12.22 7.00
CA GLN A 186 -4.29 12.45 6.08
C GLN A 186 -4.65 12.13 4.61
N LEU A 187 -5.36 11.02 4.37
CA LEU A 187 -5.79 10.61 3.03
C LEU A 187 -6.83 11.59 2.44
N ARG A 188 -7.70 12.17 3.27
CA ARG A 188 -8.69 13.20 2.86
C ARG A 188 -8.06 14.57 2.63
N SER A 189 -7.01 14.92 3.36
CA SER A 189 -6.39 16.25 3.32
C SER A 189 -5.43 16.48 2.15
N SER A 190 -5.38 15.62 1.13
CA SER A 190 -4.48 15.86 0.00
C SER A 190 -4.98 17.02 -0.88
N PRO A 191 -4.22 18.12 -0.94
CA PRO A 191 -3.55 18.49 -2.17
C PRO A 191 -2.05 18.44 -1.96
N SER A 192 -1.32 18.07 -3.02
CA SER A 192 0.13 18.22 -3.07
C SER A 192 0.53 19.69 -2.94
N THR A 193 0.76 20.13 -1.70
CA THR A 193 1.62 21.27 -1.40
C THR A 193 2.62 20.79 -0.37
N LYS A 194 3.76 20.28 -0.83
CA LYS A 194 4.95 20.13 0.01
C LYS A 194 5.46 21.54 0.33
N ASP A 195 5.65 21.76 1.63
CA ASP A 195 6.33 22.87 2.29
C ASP A 195 5.73 24.28 2.20
N ALA A 196 4.94 24.60 3.24
CA ALA A 196 5.11 25.86 3.94
C ALA A 196 4.89 25.62 5.44
N SER A 197 5.99 25.56 6.20
CA SER A 197 5.94 25.70 7.66
C SER A 197 5.30 27.05 8.03
N PRO A 198 4.54 27.14 9.12
CA PRO A 198 3.96 28.41 9.55
C PRO A 198 5.04 29.26 10.21
N ILE A 199 5.51 30.30 9.54
CA ILE A 199 6.25 31.38 10.21
C ILE A 199 5.69 32.73 9.74
N ASN A 200 4.96 33.35 10.67
CA ASN A 200 4.56 34.76 10.79
C ASN A 200 3.92 35.49 9.60
N GLU A 201 2.70 35.95 9.85
CA GLU A 201 2.11 37.16 9.27
C GLU A 201 3.09 38.35 9.31
N VAL A 202 3.49 38.85 8.15
CA VAL A 202 3.54 40.29 7.87
C VAL A 202 3.17 40.53 6.39
N SER A 203 2.02 41.17 6.21
CA SER A 203 1.61 42.06 5.11
C SER A 203 1.79 41.62 3.64
N ALA A 204 0.65 41.41 2.99
CA ALA A 204 0.47 41.60 1.54
C ALA A 204 0.56 43.11 1.18
N PRO A 205 0.76 43.51 -0.11
CA PRO A 205 -0.31 43.33 -1.10
C PRO A 205 0.11 43.04 -2.56
N ALA A 206 -0.92 42.64 -3.33
CA ALA A 206 -1.15 42.87 -4.76
C ALA A 206 -0.63 41.85 -5.82
N THR A 207 -1.57 41.00 -6.23
CA THR A 207 -1.94 40.56 -7.59
C THR A 207 -1.13 41.10 -8.79
N ALA A 208 -0.56 40.20 -9.60
CA ALA A 208 -0.61 40.28 -11.07
C ALA A 208 -0.35 38.91 -11.75
N PRO A 209 -1.05 38.61 -12.87
CA PRO A 209 -1.02 37.33 -13.59
C PRO A 209 0.14 37.27 -14.60
N GLY A 210 0.77 36.12 -14.78
CA GLY A 210 1.83 35.98 -15.79
C GLY A 210 2.51 34.62 -15.90
N GLU A 211 1.87 33.54 -15.46
CA GLU A 211 2.47 32.20 -15.39
C GLU A 211 2.43 31.42 -16.73
N GLN A 212 2.52 32.13 -17.86
CA GLN A 212 2.50 31.52 -19.21
C GLN A 212 3.55 32.11 -20.16
N ASP A 213 4.74 32.45 -19.67
CA ASP A 213 5.89 32.76 -20.54
C ASP A 213 7.01 31.72 -20.34
N PRO A 214 7.06 30.67 -21.19
CA PRO A 214 8.10 29.64 -21.16
C PRO A 214 9.51 30.21 -21.24
N ARG A 215 9.71 31.36 -21.90
CA ARG A 215 11.03 32.00 -22.01
C ARG A 215 11.52 32.53 -20.67
N ARG A 216 10.63 33.20 -19.91
CA ARG A 216 10.94 33.71 -18.57
C ARG A 216 11.24 32.59 -17.59
N PHE A 217 10.52 31.48 -17.70
CA PHE A 217 10.81 30.28 -16.91
C PHE A 217 12.20 29.73 -17.21
N LEU A 218 12.53 29.51 -18.49
CA LEU A 218 13.85 28.99 -18.88
C LEU A 218 15.00 29.93 -18.50
N LEU A 219 14.80 31.25 -18.60
CA LEU A 219 15.78 32.23 -18.13
C LEU A 219 15.99 32.20 -16.61
N ARG A 220 14.92 31.94 -15.83
CA ARG A 220 15.03 31.77 -14.38
C ARG A 220 15.80 30.49 -14.05
N VAL A 221 15.46 29.36 -14.68
CA VAL A 221 16.14 28.07 -14.50
C VAL A 221 17.62 28.16 -14.87
N MET A 222 17.97 28.80 -15.99
CA MET A 222 19.37 28.96 -16.43
C MET A 222 20.23 29.76 -15.43
N ASN A 223 19.65 30.78 -14.78
CA ASN A 223 20.34 31.69 -13.87
C ASN A 223 20.27 31.27 -12.39
N ASP A 224 19.57 30.18 -12.06
CA ASP A 224 19.46 29.69 -10.69
C ASP A 224 20.64 28.78 -10.34
N GLU A 225 21.45 29.18 -9.35
CA GLU A 225 22.63 28.42 -8.90
C GLU A 225 22.28 27.18 -8.07
N SER A 226 21.05 27.08 -7.57
CA SER A 226 20.56 25.92 -6.82
C SER A 226 20.09 24.76 -7.72
N VAL A 227 19.92 25.03 -9.02
CA VAL A 227 19.51 24.04 -10.02
C VAL A 227 20.74 23.30 -10.56
N ASP A 228 20.60 22.00 -10.77
CA ASP A 228 21.64 21.15 -11.37
C ASP A 228 22.16 21.75 -12.69
N LEU A 229 23.49 21.82 -12.83
CA LEU A 229 24.18 22.34 -14.00
C LEU A 229 23.67 21.72 -15.31
N ALA A 230 23.32 20.43 -15.31
CA ALA A 230 22.77 19.75 -16.48
C ALA A 230 21.44 20.37 -16.94
N LEU A 231 20.54 20.68 -16.01
CA LEU A 231 19.25 21.31 -16.30
C LEU A 231 19.40 22.78 -16.73
N ARG A 232 20.40 23.48 -16.19
CA ARG A 232 20.75 24.84 -16.62
C ARG A 232 21.26 24.88 -18.07
N ILE A 233 22.05 23.87 -18.46
CA ILE A 233 22.54 23.71 -19.84
C ILE A 233 21.37 23.39 -20.79
N GLU A 234 20.44 22.51 -20.40
CA GLU A 234 19.25 22.21 -21.21
C GLU A 234 18.34 23.44 -21.39
N ALA A 235 18.16 24.24 -20.33
CA ALA A 235 17.43 25.51 -20.43
C ALA A 235 18.12 26.52 -21.37
N ALA A 236 19.45 26.61 -21.31
CA ALA A 236 20.23 27.46 -22.22
C ALA A 236 20.09 27.00 -23.69
N LYS A 237 20.14 25.69 -23.95
CA LYS A 237 19.93 25.12 -25.29
C LYS A 237 18.53 25.44 -25.83
N ALA A 238 17.50 25.32 -24.99
CA ALA A 238 16.12 25.63 -25.36
C ALA A 238 15.89 27.11 -25.70
N LEU A 239 16.76 28.02 -25.21
CA LEU A 239 16.71 29.45 -25.51
C LEU A 239 17.45 29.85 -26.80
N LEU A 240 18.32 28.99 -27.36
CA LEU A 240 19.09 29.29 -28.58
C LEU A 240 18.21 29.70 -29.78
N PRO A 241 17.06 29.07 -30.08
CA PRO A 241 16.20 29.45 -31.21
C PRO A 241 15.64 30.88 -31.11
N PHE A 242 15.62 31.46 -29.91
CA PHE A 242 15.08 32.79 -29.62
C PHE A 242 16.17 33.85 -29.42
N SER A 243 17.44 33.48 -29.57
CA SER A 243 18.62 34.33 -29.36
C SER A 243 19.28 34.85 -30.63
N ALA A 244 18.81 34.42 -31.81
CA ALA A 244 19.34 34.90 -33.08
C ALA A 244 18.88 36.36 -33.33
N PRO A 245 19.80 37.31 -33.60
CA PRO A 245 19.43 38.64 -34.07
C PRO A 245 18.90 38.54 -35.51
N ARG A 246 17.95 39.42 -35.85
CA ARG A 246 17.67 39.78 -37.24
C ARG A 246 18.70 40.79 -37.71
#